data_AF-A0A359E2N5-F1
#
_entry.id   AF-A0A359E2N5-F1
#
_cell.length_a   1.000
_cell.length_b   1.000
_cell.length_c   1.000
_cell.angle_alpha   90.00
_cell.angle_beta   90.00
_cell.angle_gamma   90.00
#
_symmetry.space_group_name_H-M   'P 1'
#
loop_
_entity.id
_entity.type
_entity.pdbx_description
1 polymer ?
#
loop_
_entity_poly.entity_id
_entity_poly.type
_entity_poly.pdbx_seq_one_letter_code
_entity_poly.pdbx_strand_id
1 'polypeptide(L)'
;MDTQKKYRWAVTGLILMIILNLATLTTLWMNQPRGVDWRQHRMDDRSRTAIHQFMKKELGLSEPQVESMASLRQAHFKEMDSLRKQLEQSRRAYFDFIMSNDASNSPKRDSLMNELSSRYIEVEGALYSHMSEMKEVLSPEQQQKFKTLMKDTFLKDSRKSGGRRAGGGR
;
A
#
# COMPACT_ATOMS: atom_id res chain seq x y z
N MET A 1 -30.75 -61.33 5.73
CA MET A 1 -31.28 -60.01 6.14
C MET A 1 -30.17 -58.97 6.37
N ASP A 2 -28.99 -59.10 5.73
CA ASP A 2 -27.81 -58.27 6.05
C ASP A 2 -27.49 -57.17 5.03
N THR A 3 -28.06 -57.23 3.83
CA THR A 3 -27.81 -56.24 2.76
C THR A 3 -28.46 -54.89 3.06
N GLN A 4 -29.66 -54.89 3.65
CA GLN A 4 -30.36 -53.66 4.05
C GLN A 4 -29.62 -52.88 5.15
N LYS A 5 -29.04 -53.56 6.15
CA LYS A 5 -28.26 -52.89 7.20
C LYS A 5 -26.99 -52.25 6.62
N LYS A 6 -26.27 -52.96 5.73
CA LYS A 6 -25.08 -52.45 5.05
C LYS A 6 -25.39 -51.21 4.19
N TYR A 7 -26.52 -51.23 3.47
CA TYR A 7 -26.93 -50.10 2.64
C TYR A 7 -27.30 -48.87 3.49
N ARG A 8 -27.96 -49.06 4.65
CA ARG A 8 -28.26 -47.95 5.57
C ARG A 8 -26.99 -47.28 6.10
N TRP A 9 -25.96 -48.05 6.44
CA TRP A 9 -24.67 -47.50 6.87
C TRP A 9 -23.93 -46.78 5.74
N ALA A 10 -23.94 -47.35 4.52
CA ALA A 10 -23.34 -46.71 3.35
C ALA A 10 -24.03 -45.38 3.00
N VAL A 11 -25.37 -45.35 3.02
CA VAL A 11 -26.17 -44.14 2.75
C VAL A 11 -25.95 -43.10 3.84
N THR A 12 -25.86 -43.51 5.11
CA THR A 12 -25.55 -42.58 6.22
C THR A 12 -24.17 -41.96 6.05
N GLY A 13 -23.17 -42.76 5.68
CA GLY A 13 -21.82 -42.27 5.39
C GLY A 13 -21.78 -41.28 4.21
N LEU A 14 -22.52 -41.56 3.14
CA LEU A 14 -22.62 -40.69 1.97
C LEU A 14 -23.25 -39.33 2.32
N ILE A 15 -24.36 -39.35 3.07
CA ILE A 15 -25.06 -38.13 3.51
C ILE A 15 -24.14 -37.28 4.40
N LEU A 16 -23.42 -37.92 5.33
CA LEU A 16 -22.49 -37.22 6.22
C LEU A 16 -21.33 -36.56 5.43
N MET A 17 -20.80 -37.24 4.40
CA MET A 17 -19.77 -36.68 3.52
C MET A 17 -20.27 -35.47 2.73
N ILE A 18 -21.51 -35.53 2.22
CA ILE A 18 -22.14 -34.42 1.49
C ILE A 18 -22.34 -33.22 2.41
N ILE A 19 -22.86 -33.43 3.62
CA ILE A 19 -23.07 -32.36 4.61
C ILE A 19 -21.73 -31.72 4.99
N LEU A 20 -20.67 -32.51 5.20
CA LEU A 20 -19.35 -32.01 5.53
C LEU A 20 -18.77 -31.14 4.39
N ASN A 21 -18.90 -31.57 3.14
CA ASN A 21 -18.48 -30.79 1.97
C ASN A 21 -19.30 -29.51 1.79
N LEU A 22 -20.61 -29.55 2.05
CA LEU A 22 -21.45 -28.35 2.01
C LEU A 22 -21.08 -27.36 3.12
N ALA A 23 -20.74 -27.84 4.30
CA ALA A 23 -20.31 -27.02 5.43
C ALA A 23 -18.95 -26.35 5.17
N THR A 24 -17.98 -27.07 4.56
CA THR A 24 -16.69 -26.48 4.17
C THR A 24 -16.86 -25.45 3.06
N LEU A 25 -17.71 -25.70 2.07
CA LEU A 25 -18.01 -24.72 1.01
C LEU A 25 -18.72 -23.48 1.54
N THR A 26 -19.73 -23.64 2.41
CA THR A 26 -20.42 -22.50 3.02
C THR A 26 -19.51 -21.69 3.93
N THR A 27 -18.67 -22.33 4.75
CA THR A 27 -17.67 -21.60 5.57
C THR A 27 -16.63 -20.88 4.72
N LEU A 28 -16.15 -21.47 3.62
CA LEU A 28 -15.24 -20.78 2.68
C LEU A 28 -15.90 -19.59 1.97
N TRP A 29 -17.18 -19.71 1.60
CA TRP A 29 -17.94 -18.62 0.98
C TRP A 29 -18.31 -17.51 1.96
N MET A 30 -18.66 -17.85 3.20
CA MET A 30 -19.06 -16.88 4.23
C MET A 30 -17.86 -16.21 4.87
N ASN A 31 -16.70 -16.89 4.89
CA ASN A 31 -15.42 -16.36 5.37
C ASN A 31 -14.50 -15.91 4.22
N GLN A 32 -15.03 -15.77 3.00
CA GLN A 32 -14.31 -15.13 1.90
C GLN A 32 -14.18 -13.64 2.28
N PRO A 33 -12.95 -13.13 2.52
CA PRO A 33 -12.77 -11.70 2.71
C PRO A 33 -13.24 -11.02 1.41
N ARG A 34 -14.38 -10.32 1.49
CA ARG A 34 -14.90 -9.49 0.40
C ARG A 34 -13.78 -8.56 -0.04
N GLY A 35 -13.27 -8.80 -1.25
CA GLY A 35 -12.27 -7.96 -1.89
C GLY A 35 -10.96 -7.86 -1.10
N VAL A 36 -10.01 -8.75 -1.39
CA VAL A 36 -8.60 -8.35 -1.25
C VAL A 36 -8.36 -7.29 -2.32
N ASP A 37 -8.64 -6.05 -1.98
CA ASP A 37 -8.17 -4.89 -2.71
C ASP A 37 -6.64 -4.91 -2.62
N TRP A 38 -5.99 -5.47 -3.63
CA TRP A 38 -4.54 -5.43 -3.81
C TRP A 38 -3.97 -3.99 -3.88
N ARG A 39 -4.84 -2.98 -3.84
CA ARG A 39 -4.53 -1.54 -3.83
C ARG A 39 -4.34 -0.93 -2.44
N GLN A 40 -4.66 -1.65 -1.36
CA GLN A 40 -4.30 -1.20 -0.02
C GLN A 40 -3.21 -2.10 0.54
N HIS A 41 -1.96 -1.80 0.16
CA HIS A 41 -0.86 -2.00 1.10
C HIS A 41 -1.10 -1.07 2.29
N ARG A 42 -2.04 -1.44 3.16
CA ARG A 42 -1.99 -1.02 4.55
C ARG A 42 -0.67 -1.60 5.03
N MET A 43 0.37 -0.77 5.08
CA MET A 43 1.49 -1.04 5.94
C MET A 43 0.89 -1.38 7.30
N ASP A 44 0.90 -2.66 7.65
CA ASP A 44 0.49 -3.16 8.97
C ASP A 44 1.17 -2.25 10.00
N ASP A 45 0.48 -1.81 11.06
CA ASP A 45 1.06 -0.86 12.02
C ASP A 45 2.42 -1.37 12.56
N ARG A 46 2.62 -2.69 12.57
CA ARG A 46 3.91 -3.36 12.81
C ARG A 46 5.05 -2.88 11.90
N SER A 47 4.83 -2.66 10.61
CA SER A 47 5.88 -2.20 9.69
C SER A 47 6.24 -0.74 9.93
N ARG A 48 5.27 0.09 10.35
CA ARG A 48 5.51 1.49 10.71
C ARG A 48 6.35 1.61 11.97
N THR A 49 6.03 0.81 12.99
CA THR A 49 6.83 0.73 14.22
C THR A 49 8.23 0.22 13.93
N ALA A 50 8.39 -0.75 13.01
CA ALA A 50 9.68 -1.29 12.63
C ALA A 50 10.61 -0.26 11.99
N ILE A 51 10.10 0.55 11.04
CA ILE A 51 10.89 1.63 10.42
C ILE A 51 11.27 2.70 11.47
N HIS A 52 10.35 3.02 12.37
CA HIS A 52 10.63 3.98 13.44
C HIS A 52 11.72 3.48 14.40
N GLN A 53 11.64 2.23 14.84
CA GLN A 53 12.66 1.61 15.69
C GLN A 53 14.00 1.51 14.97
N PHE A 54 13.97 1.19 13.67
CA PHE A 54 15.17 1.16 12.85
C PHE A 54 15.84 2.53 12.79
N MET A 55 15.11 3.60 12.47
CA MET A 55 15.67 4.96 12.45
C MET A 55 16.17 5.42 13.83
N LYS A 56 15.43 5.12 14.91
CA LYS A 56 15.87 5.43 16.28
C LYS A 56 17.22 4.78 16.60
N LYS A 57 17.36 3.49 16.28
CA LYS A 57 18.56 2.71 16.55
C LYS A 57 19.74 3.16 15.68
N GLU A 58 19.50 3.39 14.40
CA GLU A 58 20.56 3.69 13.43
C GLU A 58 21.12 5.11 13.57
N LEU A 59 20.25 6.08 13.90
CA LEU A 59 20.63 7.47 14.11
C LEU A 59 21.01 7.79 15.56
N GLY A 60 20.74 6.89 16.50
CA GLY A 60 21.00 7.12 17.94
C GLY A 60 20.22 8.32 18.46
N LEU A 61 18.93 8.41 18.15
CA LEU A 61 18.09 9.55 18.51
C LEU A 61 17.89 9.64 20.03
N SER A 62 17.95 10.85 20.58
CA SER A 62 17.54 11.11 21.97
C SER A 62 16.02 11.03 22.13
N GLU A 63 15.52 10.82 23.34
CA GLU A 63 14.07 10.79 23.61
C GLU A 63 13.30 12.02 23.10
N PRO A 64 13.76 13.28 23.32
CA PRO A 64 13.08 14.44 22.76
C PRO A 64 13.13 14.50 21.23
N GLN A 65 14.21 14.01 20.59
CA GLN A 65 14.26 13.90 19.12
C GLN A 65 13.27 12.87 18.59
N VAL A 66 13.09 11.75 19.30
CA VAL A 66 12.14 10.69 18.94
C VAL A 66 10.70 11.22 18.97
N GLU A 67 10.35 11.99 20.00
CA GLU A 67 9.03 12.61 20.13
C GLU A 67 8.76 13.63 19.02
N SER A 68 9.72 14.54 18.76
CA SER A 68 9.62 15.50 17.66
C SER A 68 9.51 14.81 16.29
N MET A 69 10.27 13.74 16.05
CA MET A 69 10.12 13.00 14.79
C MET A 69 8.79 12.24 14.70
N ALA A 70 8.21 11.83 15.82
CA ALA A 70 6.90 11.17 15.83
C ALA A 70 5.77 12.13 15.46
N SER A 71 5.79 13.36 15.97
CA SER A 71 4.81 14.39 15.61
C SER A 71 4.93 14.78 14.13
N LEU A 72 6.16 15.02 13.64
CA LEU A 72 6.42 15.33 12.23
C LEU A 72 5.91 14.23 11.29
N ARG A 73 6.15 12.96 11.64
CA ARG A 73 5.64 11.83 10.83
C ARG A 73 4.12 11.73 10.86
N GLN A 74 3.48 11.97 12.00
CA GLN A 74 2.02 11.92 12.10
C GLN A 74 1.37 13.02 11.26
N ALA A 75 1.93 14.24 11.31
CA ALA A 75 1.50 15.36 10.49
C ALA A 75 1.65 15.04 8.99
N HIS A 76 2.85 14.61 8.58
CA HIS A 76 3.12 14.23 7.19
C HIS A 76 2.21 13.09 6.72
N PHE A 77 1.95 12.09 7.56
CA PHE A 77 1.05 10.98 7.20
C PHE A 77 -0.38 11.47 6.92
N LYS A 78 -0.90 12.37 7.76
CA LYS A 78 -2.25 12.94 7.59
C LYS A 78 -2.34 13.77 6.31
N GLU A 79 -1.33 14.59 6.04
CA GLU A 79 -1.23 15.38 4.82
C GLU A 79 -1.17 14.48 3.58
N MET A 80 -0.29 13.48 3.60
CA MET A 80 -0.08 12.55 2.49
C MET A 80 -1.34 11.70 2.20
N ASP A 81 -2.12 11.32 3.22
CA ASP A 81 -3.39 10.61 3.01
C ASP A 81 -4.40 11.46 2.22
N SER A 82 -4.48 12.76 2.54
CA SER A 82 -5.32 13.71 1.79
C SER A 82 -4.84 13.86 0.34
N LEU A 83 -3.54 14.13 0.14
CA LEU A 83 -2.95 14.32 -1.18
C LEU A 83 -3.10 13.08 -2.07
N ARG A 84 -2.92 11.88 -1.50
CA ARG A 84 -3.13 10.62 -2.25
C ARG A 84 -4.57 10.44 -2.71
N LYS A 85 -5.55 10.78 -1.88
CA LYS A 85 -6.97 10.70 -2.29
C LYS A 85 -7.26 11.65 -3.46
N GLN A 86 -6.73 12.86 -3.41
CA GLN A 86 -6.88 13.84 -4.49
C GLN A 86 -6.18 13.38 -5.77
N LEU A 87 -4.95 12.87 -5.66
CA LEU A 87 -4.22 12.31 -6.80
C LEU A 87 -4.97 11.14 -7.46
N GLU A 88 -5.53 10.23 -6.67
CA GLU A 88 -6.33 9.12 -7.18
C GLU A 88 -7.63 9.59 -7.85
N GLN A 89 -8.25 10.67 -7.36
CA GLN A 89 -9.42 11.29 -8.00
C GLN A 89 -9.05 11.90 -9.36
N SER A 90 -7.99 12.72 -9.43
CA SER A 90 -7.54 13.31 -10.70
C SER A 90 -7.08 12.23 -11.69
N ARG A 91 -6.45 11.16 -11.21
CA ARG A 91 -6.07 10.00 -12.02
C ARG A 91 -7.29 9.28 -12.59
N ARG A 92 -8.34 9.05 -11.79
CA ARG A 92 -9.59 8.46 -12.27
C ARG A 92 -10.24 9.33 -13.33
N ALA A 93 -10.39 10.63 -13.08
CA ALA A 93 -10.95 11.57 -14.05
C ALA A 93 -10.17 11.57 -15.39
N TYR A 94 -8.84 11.49 -15.32
CA TYR A 94 -7.99 11.36 -16.50
C TYR A 94 -8.23 10.04 -17.26
N PHE A 95 -8.33 8.90 -16.57
CA PHE A 95 -8.63 7.62 -17.20
C PHE A 95 -10.05 7.56 -17.79
N ASP A 96 -11.04 8.09 -17.07
CA ASP A 96 -12.43 8.15 -17.53
C ASP A 96 -12.53 8.99 -18.80
N PHE A 97 -11.77 10.10 -18.89
CA PHE A 97 -11.67 10.90 -20.09
C PHE A 97 -11.07 10.13 -21.28
N ILE A 98 -9.99 9.36 -21.06
CA ILE A 98 -9.38 8.52 -22.11
C ILE A 98 -10.37 7.47 -22.64
N MET A 99 -11.20 6.90 -21.75
CA MET A 99 -12.19 5.87 -22.12
C MET A 99 -13.49 6.45 -22.68
N SER A 100 -13.65 7.77 -22.66
CA SER A 100 -14.83 8.45 -23.18
C SER A 100 -14.73 8.70 -24.69
N ASN A 101 -15.89 8.90 -25.33
CA ASN A 101 -15.95 9.29 -26.75
C ASN A 101 -15.38 10.71 -27.02
N ASP A 102 -15.10 11.49 -25.96
CA ASP A 102 -14.56 12.85 -26.02
C ASP A 102 -13.02 12.91 -26.02
N ALA A 103 -12.33 11.77 -26.14
CA ALA A 103 -10.87 11.68 -26.01
C ALA A 103 -10.08 12.58 -27.00
N SER A 104 -10.71 13.05 -28.07
CA SER A 104 -10.14 14.00 -29.05
C SER A 104 -10.17 15.47 -28.60
N ASN A 105 -10.85 15.79 -27.49
CA ASN A 105 -10.94 17.15 -26.96
C ASN A 105 -9.62 17.58 -26.29
N SER A 106 -8.75 18.23 -27.06
CA SER A 106 -7.42 18.68 -26.58
C SER A 106 -7.49 19.62 -25.36
N PRO A 107 -8.35 20.66 -25.31
CA PRO A 107 -8.45 21.52 -24.11
C PRO A 107 -8.79 20.76 -22.82
N LYS A 108 -9.73 19.81 -22.89
CA LYS A 108 -10.14 19.00 -21.73
C LYS A 108 -9.02 18.06 -21.28
N ARG A 109 -8.31 17.45 -22.22
CA ARG A 109 -7.10 16.66 -21.95
C ARG A 109 -6.06 17.48 -21.20
N ASP A 110 -5.75 18.67 -21.70
CA ASP A 110 -4.67 19.52 -21.16
C ASP A 110 -5.02 20.00 -19.75
N SER A 111 -6.29 20.35 -19.50
CA SER A 111 -6.77 20.68 -18.16
C SER A 111 -6.60 19.52 -17.17
N LEU A 112 -7.00 18.30 -17.54
CA LEU A 112 -6.88 17.12 -16.68
C LEU A 112 -5.41 16.74 -16.42
N MET A 113 -4.56 16.88 -17.44
CA MET A 113 -3.12 16.64 -17.32
C MET A 113 -2.45 17.66 -16.39
N ASN A 114 -2.83 18.94 -16.49
CA ASN A 114 -2.33 19.99 -15.62
C ASN A 114 -2.75 19.75 -14.17
N GLU A 115 -4.01 19.38 -13.93
CA GLU A 115 -4.50 19.05 -12.60
C GLU A 115 -3.72 17.86 -12.02
N LEU A 116 -3.60 16.77 -12.78
CA LEU A 116 -2.86 15.59 -12.35
C LEU A 116 -1.39 15.93 -12.01
N SER A 117 -0.74 16.72 -12.86
CA SER A 117 0.65 17.16 -12.66
C SER A 117 0.79 18.04 -11.42
N SER A 118 -0.15 18.96 -11.19
CA SER A 118 -0.20 19.79 -9.98
C SER A 118 -0.27 18.92 -8.72
N ARG A 119 -1.12 17.87 -8.71
CA ARG A 119 -1.21 16.95 -7.58
C ARG A 119 0.08 16.17 -7.33
N TYR A 120 0.79 15.79 -8.40
CA TYR A 120 2.11 15.17 -8.25
C TYR A 120 3.14 16.12 -7.64
N ILE A 121 3.13 17.39 -8.03
CA ILE A 121 4.01 18.41 -7.48
C ILE A 121 3.71 18.63 -5.98
N GLU A 122 2.45 18.66 -5.58
CA GLU A 122 2.05 18.78 -4.18
C GLU A 122 2.56 17.60 -3.33
N VAL A 123 2.47 16.38 -3.84
CA VAL A 123 3.01 15.18 -3.16
C VAL A 123 4.52 15.27 -2.97
N GLU A 124 5.25 15.69 -4.01
CA GLU A 124 6.71 15.84 -3.93
C GLU A 124 7.11 16.99 -2.99
N GLY A 125 6.36 18.09 -3.00
CA GLY A 125 6.55 19.23 -2.09
C GLY A 125 6.33 18.86 -0.62
N ALA A 126 5.31 18.05 -0.32
CA ALA A 126 5.07 17.54 1.02
C ALA A 126 6.20 16.60 1.48
N LEU A 127 6.75 15.77 0.58
CA LEU A 127 7.91 14.92 0.87
C LEU A 127 9.15 15.78 1.17
N TYR A 128 9.43 16.78 0.34
CA TYR A 128 10.53 17.71 0.54
C TYR A 128 10.45 18.40 1.91
N SER A 129 9.28 18.94 2.24
CA SER A 129 9.05 19.64 3.51
C SER A 129 9.30 18.72 4.70
N HIS A 130 8.75 17.50 4.67
CA HIS A 130 8.97 16.50 5.72
C HIS A 130 10.45 16.12 5.90
N MET A 131 11.20 15.97 4.80
CA MET A 131 12.63 15.69 4.87
C MET A 131 13.43 16.87 5.43
N SER A 132 13.03 18.11 5.09
CA SER A 132 13.66 19.32 5.61
C SER A 132 13.45 19.46 7.12
N GLU A 133 12.20 19.30 7.58
CA GLU A 133 11.85 19.35 9.00
C GLU A 133 12.57 18.27 9.82
N MET A 134 12.66 17.04 9.30
CA MET A 134 13.42 15.98 9.96
C MET A 134 14.91 16.32 10.07
N LYS A 135 15.49 16.98 9.06
CA LYS A 135 16.90 17.38 9.09
C LYS A 135 17.18 18.38 10.21
N GLU A 136 16.26 19.31 10.48
CA GLU A 136 16.39 20.33 11.53
C GLU A 136 16.41 19.75 12.95
N VAL A 137 15.76 18.60 13.16
CA VAL A 137 15.75 17.90 14.47
C VAL A 137 17.08 17.17 14.74
N LEU A 138 17.85 16.84 13.70
CA LEU A 138 19.06 16.03 13.77
C LEU A 138 20.31 16.89 13.99
N SER A 139 21.26 16.38 14.78
CA SER A 139 22.59 16.97 14.90
C SER A 139 23.38 16.86 13.59
N PRO A 140 24.44 17.67 13.36
CA PRO A 140 25.25 17.60 12.14
C PRO A 140 25.80 16.19 11.85
N GLU A 141 26.21 15.46 12.89
CA GLU A 141 26.68 14.07 12.77
C GLU A 141 25.55 13.10 12.37
N GLN A 142 24.37 13.27 12.96
CA GLN A 142 23.18 12.48 12.63
C GLN A 142 22.68 12.76 11.21
N GLN A 143 22.76 14.01 10.74
CA GLN A 143 22.39 14.38 9.37
C GLN A 143 23.23 13.65 8.32
N GLN A 144 24.53 13.45 8.58
CA GLN A 144 25.41 12.71 7.67
C GLN A 144 25.02 11.23 7.58
N LYS A 145 24.68 10.60 8.71
CA LYS A 145 24.14 9.22 8.73
C LYS A 145 22.79 9.13 8.02
N PHE A 146 21.90 10.09 8.29
CA PHE A 146 20.59 10.16 7.67
C PHE A 146 20.67 10.28 6.14
N LYS A 147 21.59 11.10 5.62
CA LYS A 147 21.85 11.22 4.18
C LYS A 147 22.24 9.88 3.54
N THR A 148 23.09 9.09 4.20
CA THR A 148 23.51 7.76 3.71
C THR A 148 22.34 6.79 3.71
N LEU A 149 21.56 6.73 4.79
CA LEU A 149 20.37 5.87 4.89
C LEU A 149 19.31 6.21 3.83
N MET A 150 19.10 7.50 3.60
CA MET A 150 18.13 7.99 2.62
C MET A 150 18.54 7.58 1.21
N LYS A 151 19.82 7.71 0.87
CA LYS A 151 20.37 7.26 -0.41
C LYS A 151 20.17 5.75 -0.59
N ASP A 152 20.52 4.94 0.41
CA ASP A 152 20.40 3.49 0.30
C ASP A 152 18.96 2.98 0.23
N THR A 153 18.03 3.70 0.85
CA THR A 153 16.61 3.30 0.85
C THR A 153 15.90 3.76 -0.43
N PHE A 154 16.03 5.03 -0.81
CA PHE A 154 15.29 5.59 -1.94
C PHE A 154 15.94 5.33 -3.31
N LEU A 155 17.27 5.26 -3.42
CA LEU A 155 17.93 4.96 -4.70
C LEU A 155 17.95 3.47 -5.04
N LYS A 156 17.75 2.58 -4.05
CA LYS A 156 17.80 1.13 -4.27
C LYS A 156 16.45 0.56 -4.69
N ASP A 157 15.35 1.19 -4.27
CA ASP A 157 14.00 0.78 -4.66
C ASP A 157 13.70 1.06 -6.16
N SER A 158 14.27 2.13 -6.71
CA SER A 158 14.17 2.45 -8.15
C SER A 158 14.84 1.40 -9.05
N ARG A 159 15.87 0.69 -8.55
CA ARG A 159 16.54 -0.39 -9.29
C ARG A 159 15.76 -1.72 -9.28
N LYS A 160 15.01 -2.02 -8.22
CA LYS A 160 14.23 -3.27 -8.12
C LYS A 160 12.93 -3.25 -8.92
N SER A 161 12.32 -2.09 -9.10
CA SER A 161 11.09 -1.93 -9.91
C SER A 161 11.32 -2.18 -11.41
N GLY A 162 12.52 -1.87 -11.93
CA GLY A 162 12.87 -2.09 -13.34
C GLY A 162 13.17 -3.54 -13.74
N GLY A 163 13.45 -4.43 -12.78
CA GLY A 163 13.93 -5.80 -13.06
C GLY A 163 12.86 -6.87 -13.27
N ARG A 164 11.58 -6.58 -12.99
CA ARG A 164 10.50 -7.59 -13.04
C ARG A 164 9.68 -7.63 -14.34
N ARG A 165 9.99 -6.77 -15.32
CA ARG A 165 9.27 -6.71 -16.62
C ARG A 165 10.02 -7.31 -17.80
N ALA A 166 11.27 -7.74 -17.64
CA ALA A 166 12.07 -8.33 -18.71
C ALA A 166 12.32 -9.83 -18.43
N GLY A 167 11.31 -10.69 -18.63
CA GLY A 167 11.47 -12.12 -18.39
C GLY A 167 10.18 -12.92 -18.56
N GLY A 168 9.54 -12.81 -19.72
CA GLY A 168 8.30 -13.53 -20.01
C GLY A 168 7.95 -13.44 -21.49
N GLY A 169 8.88 -13.81 -22.35
CA GLY A 169 8.71 -13.88 -23.80
C GLY A 169 9.59 -14.98 -24.36
N ARG A 170 9.11 -16.21 -24.22
CA ARG A 170 9.51 -17.37 -25.02
C ARG A 170 8.23 -18.08 -25.43
#